data_AF-A0A829GKD3-F1
#
_entry.id   AF-A0A829GKD3-F1
#
_cell.length_a   1.000
_cell.length_b   1.000
_cell.length_c   1.000
_cell.angle_alpha   90.00
_cell.angle_beta   90.00
_cell.angle_gamma   90.00
#
_symmetry.space_group_name_H-M   'P 1'
#
loop_
_entity.id
_entity.type
_entity.pdbx_description
1 polymer ?
#
loop_
_entity_poly.entity_id
_entity_poly.type
_entity_poly.pdbx_seq_one_letter_code
_entity_poly.pdbx_strand_id
1 'polypeptide(L)'
;MNAFIGWLNRHVVPIAAKIGSIRWLVALRDAFIAIMPAMMAGAVSTVLNVLIRDIPTQFKWMGIVDSMQWLIGINAMVWTGTLAILGLLFAFTFGYQLAVQYQVEPVTGGIVVLGAFIMSLPQNFTVALSSALGKGATKLITDAGGVVDGKNISMWGYFNFGKFFGSYGFF
;
A
#
# COMPACT_ATOMS: atom_id res chain seq x y z
N MET A 1 43.04 15.07 -8.30
CA MET A 1 41.63 15.44 -8.08
C MET A 1 40.95 15.98 -9.35
N ASN A 2 41.56 16.93 -10.07
CA ASN A 2 40.95 17.56 -11.25
C ASN A 2 40.77 16.61 -12.46
N ALA A 3 41.69 15.66 -12.67
CA ALA A 3 41.58 14.68 -13.77
C ALA A 3 40.41 13.71 -13.59
N PHE A 4 40.15 13.27 -12.35
CA PHE A 4 39.02 12.41 -12.02
C PHE A 4 37.68 13.14 -12.18
N ILE A 5 37.57 14.38 -11.68
CA ILE A 5 36.38 15.22 -11.88
C ILE A 5 36.16 15.50 -13.39
N GLY A 6 37.23 15.78 -14.14
CA GLY A 6 37.15 15.97 -15.60
C GLY A 6 36.69 14.72 -16.36
N TRP A 7 37.13 13.53 -15.94
CA TRP A 7 36.67 12.26 -16.50
C TRP A 7 35.18 12.02 -16.20
N LEU A 8 34.75 12.30 -14.96
CA LEU A 8 33.38 12.13 -14.49
C LEU A 8 32.42 13.09 -15.21
N ASN A 9 32.84 14.34 -15.42
CA ASN A 9 32.10 15.35 -16.19
C ASN A 9 31.94 14.96 -17.66
N ARG A 10 32.92 14.26 -18.26
CA ARG A 10 32.83 13.82 -19.66
C ARG A 10 31.99 12.57 -19.87
N HIS A 11 32.02 11.62 -18.93
CA HIS A 11 31.43 10.30 -19.14
C HIS A 11 30.17 10.07 -18.30
N VAL A 12 30.16 10.47 -17.03
CA VAL A 12 29.09 10.11 -16.08
C VAL A 12 28.01 11.18 -16.01
N VAL A 13 28.40 12.44 -15.89
CA VAL A 13 27.47 13.58 -15.79
C VAL A 13 26.47 13.67 -16.96
N PRO A 14 26.86 13.56 -18.24
CA PRO A 14 25.90 13.65 -19.35
C PRO A 14 24.90 12.48 -19.37
N ILE A 15 25.35 11.28 -18.99
CA ILE A 15 24.47 10.10 -18.90
C ILE A 15 23.48 10.28 -17.74
N ALA A 16 23.96 10.69 -16.58
CA ALA A 16 23.13 10.97 -15.41
C ALA A 16 22.09 12.07 -15.69
N ALA A 17 22.49 13.15 -16.38
CA ALA A 17 21.58 14.22 -16.78
C ALA A 17 20.51 13.74 -17.78
N LYS A 18 20.88 12.85 -18.70
CA LYS A 18 19.93 12.26 -19.65
C LYS A 18 18.93 11.34 -18.96
N ILE A 19 19.36 10.52 -18.01
CA ILE A 19 18.46 9.64 -17.22
C ILE A 19 17.56 10.47 -16.32
N GLY A 20 18.12 11.46 -15.62
CA GLY A 20 17.40 12.33 -14.69
C GLY A 20 16.39 13.26 -15.35
N SER A 21 16.47 13.46 -16.67
CA SER A 21 15.53 14.31 -17.43
C SER A 21 14.39 13.52 -18.10
N ILE A 22 14.34 12.19 -17.92
CA ILE A 22 13.25 11.38 -18.45
C ILE A 22 11.96 11.70 -17.68
N ARG A 23 10.93 12.18 -18.39
CA ARG A 23 9.67 12.71 -17.81
C ARG A 23 9.03 11.77 -16.78
N TRP A 24 8.95 10.47 -17.05
CA TRP A 24 8.36 9.52 -16.11
C TRP A 24 9.24 9.25 -14.87
N LEU A 25 10.57 9.35 -14.98
CA LEU A 25 11.49 9.27 -13.84
C LEU A 25 11.43 10.53 -12.98
N VAL A 26 11.29 11.70 -13.61
CA VAL A 26 11.04 12.96 -12.91
C VAL A 26 9.72 12.88 -12.15
N ALA A 27 8.64 12.44 -12.81
CA ALA A 27 7.35 12.21 -12.16
C ALA A 27 7.45 11.21 -10.99
N LEU A 28 8.19 10.12 -11.16
CA LEU A 28 8.40 9.11 -10.12
C LEU A 28 9.11 9.70 -8.90
N ARG A 29 10.20 10.45 -9.10
CA ARG A 29 10.90 11.15 -8.02
C ARG A 29 9.97 12.11 -7.28
N ASP A 30 9.24 12.93 -8.02
CA ASP A 30 8.36 13.94 -7.45
C ASP A 30 7.16 13.30 -6.72
N ALA A 31 6.68 12.15 -7.20
CA ALA A 31 5.65 11.35 -6.54
C ALA A 31 6.12 10.75 -5.22
N PHE A 32 7.37 10.25 -5.17
CA PHE A 32 7.99 9.79 -3.93
C PHE A 32 8.17 10.96 -2.94
N ILE A 33 8.54 12.14 -3.42
CA ILE A 33 8.65 13.34 -2.58
C ILE A 33 7.29 13.70 -1.98
N ALA A 34 6.22 13.62 -2.76
CA ALA A 34 4.86 13.94 -2.30
C ALA A 34 4.38 13.02 -1.16
N ILE A 35 4.78 11.75 -1.14
CA ILE A 35 4.36 10.78 -0.11
C ILE A 35 5.31 10.68 1.08
N MET A 36 6.48 11.33 1.04
CA MET A 36 7.46 11.30 2.14
C MET A 36 6.85 11.70 3.50
N PRO A 37 6.03 12.75 3.63
CA PRO A 37 5.46 13.11 4.94
C PRO A 37 4.61 12.00 5.56
N ALA A 38 3.80 11.32 4.75
CA ALA A 38 2.99 10.19 5.20
C ALA A 38 3.88 9.01 5.61
N MET A 39 4.91 8.71 4.80
CA MET A 39 5.88 7.65 5.11
C MET A 39 6.62 7.93 6.43
N MET A 40 7.04 9.18 6.66
CA MET A 40 7.70 9.57 7.91
C MET A 40 6.77 9.43 9.12
N ALA A 41 5.50 9.86 9.01
CA ALA A 41 4.52 9.69 10.08
C ALA A 41 4.27 8.21 10.41
N GLY A 42 4.14 7.36 9.39
CA GLY A 42 3.98 5.92 9.57
C GLY A 42 5.21 5.24 10.17
N ALA A 43 6.41 5.68 9.79
CA ALA A 43 7.66 5.18 10.37
C ALA A 43 7.77 5.53 11.86
N VAL A 44 7.49 6.79 12.24
CA VAL A 44 7.48 7.22 13.65
C VAL A 44 6.49 6.37 14.45
N SER A 45 5.28 6.18 13.91
CA SER A 45 4.25 5.37 14.57
C SER A 45 4.69 3.92 14.78
N THR A 46 5.36 3.34 13.78
CA THR A 46 5.88 1.97 13.86
C THR A 46 6.97 1.85 14.91
N VAL A 47 7.91 2.79 14.96
CA VAL A 47 8.99 2.80 15.97
C VAL A 47 8.41 2.94 17.38
N LEU A 48 7.43 3.82 17.59
CA LEU A 48 6.77 3.95 18.88
C LEU A 48 6.08 2.66 19.31
N ASN A 49 5.40 1.98 18.37
CA ASN A 49 4.76 0.70 18.65
C ASN A 49 5.78 -0.38 19.05
N VAL A 50 6.96 -0.40 18.40
CA VAL A 50 8.04 -1.31 18.78
C VAL A 50 8.53 -1.05 20.21
N LEU A 51 8.73 0.22 20.59
CA LEU A 51 9.21 0.59 21.92
C LEU A 51 8.22 0.29 23.04
N ILE A 52 6.92 0.44 22.78
CA ILE A 52 5.86 0.41 23.80
C ILE A 52 5.17 -0.96 23.86
N ARG A 53 5.09 -1.67 22.73
CA ARG A 53 4.44 -2.98 22.63
C ARG A 53 5.45 -4.09 22.45
N ASP A 54 6.25 -4.06 21.38
CA ASP A 54 7.01 -5.25 20.95
C ASP A 54 8.17 -5.57 21.91
N ILE A 55 8.95 -4.56 22.30
CA ILE A 55 10.05 -4.71 23.27
C ILE A 55 9.51 -5.13 24.64
N PRO A 56 8.55 -4.43 25.28
CA PRO A 56 8.03 -4.84 26.59
C PRO A 56 7.38 -6.22 26.57
N THR A 57 6.71 -6.59 25.47
CA THR A 57 6.14 -7.95 25.30
C THR A 57 7.23 -9.01 25.29
N GLN A 58 8.36 -8.78 24.60
CA GLN A 58 9.49 -9.70 24.60
C GLN A 58 10.11 -9.87 26.00
N PHE A 59 10.17 -8.79 26.80
CA PHE A 59 10.67 -8.83 28.18
C PHE A 59 9.61 -9.24 29.22
N LYS A 60 8.40 -9.63 28.79
CA LYS A 60 7.24 -10.00 29.64
C LYS A 60 6.77 -8.87 30.58
N TRP A 61 7.01 -7.61 30.23
CA TRP A 61 6.57 -6.43 30.97
C TRP A 61 5.14 -6.01 30.58
N MET A 62 4.18 -6.90 30.82
CA MET A 62 2.79 -6.73 30.40
C MET A 62 2.11 -5.48 30.99
N GLY A 63 2.48 -5.05 32.21
CA GLY A 63 1.91 -3.85 32.83
C GLY A 63 2.18 -2.55 32.06
N ILE A 64 3.29 -2.46 31.32
CA ILE A 64 3.61 -1.31 30.45
C ILE A 64 2.75 -1.36 29.19
N VAL A 65 2.58 -2.56 28.61
CA VAL A 65 1.75 -2.75 27.40
C VAL A 65 0.28 -2.46 27.70
N ASP A 66 -0.24 -2.92 28.84
CA ASP A 66 -1.63 -2.76 29.23
C ASP A 66 -1.98 -1.31 29.57
N SER A 67 -1.05 -0.59 30.20
CA SER A 67 -1.25 0.85 30.51
C SER A 67 -1.17 1.75 29.27
N MET A 68 -0.44 1.33 28.23
CA MET A 68 -0.20 2.12 27.02
C MET A 68 -1.09 1.73 25.84
N GLN A 69 -2.16 0.97 26.06
CA GLN A 69 -3.10 0.55 25.01
C GLN A 69 -3.68 1.71 24.19
N TRP A 70 -3.95 2.85 24.83
CA TRP A 70 -4.44 4.04 24.15
C TRP A 70 -3.48 4.53 23.05
N LEU A 71 -2.16 4.49 23.32
CA LEU A 71 -1.13 4.93 22.39
C LEU A 71 -0.87 3.89 21.30
N ILE A 72 -0.95 2.60 21.63
CA ILE A 72 -0.89 1.50 20.65
C ILE A 72 -2.05 1.63 19.65
N GLY A 73 -3.26 1.94 20.13
CA GLY A 73 -4.43 2.16 19.29
C GLY A 73 -4.26 3.33 18.32
N ILE A 74 -3.76 4.47 18.78
CA ILE A 74 -3.45 5.62 17.92
C ILE A 74 -2.41 5.23 16.86
N ASN A 75 -1.35 4.54 17.27
CA ASN A 75 -0.31 4.11 16.34
C ASN A 75 -0.84 3.14 15.27
N ALA A 76 -1.73 2.23 15.63
CA ALA A 76 -2.38 1.34 14.67
C ALA A 76 -3.19 2.13 13.61
N MET A 77 -3.89 3.19 14.02
CA MET A 77 -4.64 4.04 13.10
C MET A 77 -3.71 4.84 12.17
N VAL A 78 -2.64 5.43 12.71
CA VAL A 78 -1.64 6.17 11.92
C VAL A 78 -0.98 5.25 10.90
N TRP A 79 -0.57 4.05 11.32
CA TRP A 79 -0.01 3.03 10.43
C TRP A 79 -0.97 2.67 9.29
N THR A 80 -2.25 2.49 9.61
CA THR A 80 -3.30 2.17 8.62
C THR A 80 -3.48 3.30 7.61
N GLY A 81 -3.47 4.56 8.06
CA GLY A 81 -3.62 5.73 7.19
C GLY A 81 -2.36 6.11 6.40
N THR A 82 -1.22 5.44 6.62
CA THR A 82 0.05 5.81 5.99
C THR A 82 0.69 4.62 5.27
N LEU A 83 1.23 3.67 6.02
CA LEU A 83 1.97 2.54 5.48
C LEU A 83 1.06 1.49 4.85
N ALA A 84 -0.10 1.21 5.44
CA ALA A 84 -1.01 0.20 4.90
C ALA A 84 -1.60 0.58 3.53
N ILE A 85 -1.74 1.88 3.27
CA ILE A 85 -2.28 2.42 2.02
C ILE A 85 -1.20 3.08 1.13
N LEU A 86 0.09 2.81 1.38
CA LEU A 86 1.20 3.47 0.70
C LEU A 86 1.13 3.32 -0.83
N GLY A 87 0.78 2.13 -1.32
CA GLY A 87 0.62 1.88 -2.76
C GLY A 87 -0.50 2.70 -3.39
N LEU A 88 -1.60 2.91 -2.66
CA LEU A 88 -2.73 3.72 -3.11
C LEU A 88 -2.36 5.22 -3.15
N LEU A 89 -1.68 5.71 -2.12
CA LEU A 89 -1.15 7.08 -2.08
C LEU A 89 -0.16 7.31 -3.23
N PHE A 90 0.76 6.36 -3.46
CA PHE A 90 1.73 6.43 -4.54
C PHE A 90 1.06 6.40 -5.92
N ALA A 91 0.05 5.55 -6.14
CA ALA A 91 -0.65 5.47 -7.42
C ALA A 91 -1.26 6.82 -7.81
N PHE A 92 -1.94 7.50 -6.88
CA PHE A 92 -2.50 8.82 -7.11
C PHE A 92 -1.43 9.88 -7.35
N THR A 93 -0.41 9.97 -6.49
CA THR A 93 0.64 11.00 -6.62
C THR A 93 1.48 10.79 -7.87
N PHE A 94 1.70 9.54 -8.29
CA PHE A 94 2.39 9.22 -9.54
C PHE A 94 1.58 9.68 -10.75
N GLY A 95 0.28 9.36 -10.81
CA GLY A 95 -0.60 9.85 -11.88
C GLY A 95 -0.68 11.36 -11.95
N TYR A 96 -0.75 12.03 -10.79
CA TYR A 96 -0.73 13.48 -10.67
C TYR A 96 0.57 14.08 -11.24
N GLN A 97 1.73 13.59 -10.79
CA GLN A 97 3.02 14.12 -11.22
C GLN A 97 3.31 13.80 -12.68
N LEU A 98 2.85 12.66 -13.19
CA LEU A 98 2.95 12.32 -14.59
C LEU A 98 2.18 13.32 -15.45
N ALA A 99 0.94 13.64 -15.08
CA ALA A 99 0.13 14.65 -15.77
C ALA A 99 0.77 16.04 -15.74
N VAL A 100 1.40 16.45 -14.63
CA VAL A 100 2.21 17.69 -14.55
C VAL A 100 3.37 17.65 -15.55
N GLN A 101 4.10 16.54 -15.62
CA GLN A 101 5.21 16.38 -16.58
C GLN A 101 4.74 16.45 -18.04
N TYR A 102 3.51 16.01 -18.34
CA TYR A 102 2.91 16.05 -19.68
C TYR A 102 2.09 17.32 -19.96
N GLN A 103 1.99 18.27 -19.02
CA GLN A 103 1.22 19.51 -19.17
C GLN A 103 -0.27 19.28 -19.43
N VAL A 104 -0.86 18.28 -18.76
CA VAL A 104 -2.30 17.99 -18.77
C VAL A 104 -2.88 18.12 -17.36
N GLU A 105 -4.20 18.02 -17.23
CA GLU A 105 -4.89 18.22 -15.95
C GLU A 105 -4.43 17.19 -14.89
N PRO A 106 -3.77 17.62 -13.79
CA PRO A 106 -3.14 16.73 -12.84
C PRO A 106 -4.09 15.84 -12.02
N VAL A 107 -5.24 16.37 -11.61
CA VAL A 107 -6.18 15.65 -10.74
C VAL A 107 -6.78 14.46 -11.49
N THR A 108 -7.12 14.63 -12.77
CA THR A 108 -7.61 13.60 -13.68
C THR A 108 -6.55 12.53 -13.86
N GLY A 109 -5.29 12.91 -14.06
CA GLY A 109 -4.17 11.96 -14.12
C GLY A 109 -4.07 11.08 -12.87
N GLY A 110 -4.21 11.70 -11.69
CA GLY A 110 -4.25 10.99 -10.41
C GLY A 110 -5.44 10.04 -10.28
N ILE A 111 -6.65 10.48 -10.62
CA ILE A 111 -7.88 9.69 -10.55
C ILE A 111 -7.82 8.48 -11.51
N VAL A 112 -7.35 8.67 -12.74
CA VAL A 112 -7.26 7.60 -13.74
C VAL A 112 -6.30 6.50 -13.28
N VAL A 113 -5.12 6.87 -12.77
CA VAL A 113 -4.14 5.90 -12.27
C VAL A 113 -4.63 5.21 -11.00
N LEU A 114 -5.30 5.93 -10.10
CA LEU A 114 -5.94 5.34 -8.92
C LEU A 114 -7.00 4.29 -9.32
N GLY A 115 -7.85 4.61 -10.29
CA GLY A 115 -8.84 3.69 -10.83
C GLY A 115 -8.20 2.45 -11.45
N ALA A 116 -7.17 2.63 -12.29
CA ALA A 116 -6.41 1.53 -12.89
C ALA A 116 -5.72 0.65 -11.83
N PHE A 117 -5.19 1.25 -10.75
CA PHE A 117 -4.62 0.52 -9.63
C PHE A 117 -5.66 -0.36 -8.95
N ILE A 118 -6.84 0.18 -8.61
CA ILE A 118 -7.93 -0.59 -7.98
C ILE A 118 -8.42 -1.72 -8.91
N MET A 119 -8.51 -1.47 -10.22
CA MET A 119 -8.87 -2.50 -11.21
C MET A 119 -7.88 -3.66 -11.25
N SER A 120 -6.60 -3.41 -10.93
CA SER A 120 -5.56 -4.44 -10.92
C SER A 120 -5.58 -5.32 -9.65
N LEU A 121 -6.32 -4.93 -8.60
CA LEU A 121 -6.36 -5.67 -7.35
C LEU A 121 -7.20 -6.94 -7.49
N PRO A 122 -6.73 -8.10 -7.00
CA PRO A 122 -7.52 -9.33 -7.00
C PRO A 122 -8.75 -9.17 -6.11
N GLN A 123 -9.91 -9.57 -6.63
CA GLN A 123 -11.19 -9.56 -5.91
C GLN A 123 -11.50 -10.88 -5.21
N ASN A 124 -10.77 -11.93 -5.55
CA ASN A 124 -10.86 -13.24 -4.96
C ASN A 124 -9.82 -13.41 -3.86
N PHE A 125 -10.23 -13.91 -2.70
CA PHE A 125 -9.31 -14.41 -1.68
C PHE A 125 -9.48 -15.92 -1.56
N THR A 126 -8.38 -16.63 -1.25
CA THR A 126 -8.38 -18.08 -1.04
C THR A 126 -7.80 -18.41 0.33
N VAL A 127 -8.53 -19.21 1.11
CA VAL A 127 -8.09 -19.75 2.40
C VAL A 127 -7.86 -21.24 2.24
N ALA A 128 -6.63 -21.70 2.49
CA ALA A 128 -6.29 -23.10 2.55
C ALA A 128 -6.52 -23.66 3.96
N LEU A 129 -7.40 -24.63 4.11
CA LEU A 129 -7.64 -25.36 5.35
C LEU A 129 -6.60 -26.48 5.55
N SER A 130 -6.35 -26.82 6.80
CA SER A 130 -5.50 -27.97 7.18
C SER A 130 -6.12 -29.32 6.76
N SER A 131 -7.45 -29.41 6.76
CA SER A 131 -8.21 -30.61 6.42
C SER A 131 -9.42 -30.27 5.54
N ALA A 132 -9.92 -31.27 4.81
CA ALA A 132 -11.09 -31.10 3.96
C ALA A 132 -12.35 -30.88 4.81
N LEU A 133 -13.23 -30.00 4.35
CA LEU A 133 -14.50 -29.75 5.01
C LEU A 133 -15.47 -30.93 4.85
N GLY A 134 -16.28 -31.16 5.88
CA GLY A 134 -17.42 -32.07 5.77
C GLY A 134 -18.50 -31.50 4.84
N LYS A 135 -19.28 -32.38 4.19
CA LYS A 135 -20.29 -32.01 3.17
C LYS A 135 -21.27 -30.92 3.62
N GLY A 136 -21.66 -30.91 4.90
CA GLY A 136 -22.55 -29.87 5.45
C GLY A 136 -21.91 -28.48 5.50
N ALA A 137 -20.64 -28.39 5.90
CA ALA A 137 -19.91 -27.13 5.94
C ALA A 137 -19.60 -26.61 4.53
N THR A 138 -19.28 -27.53 3.59
CA THR A 138 -19.13 -27.18 2.17
C THR A 138 -20.39 -26.53 1.62
N LYS A 139 -21.57 -27.12 1.89
CA LYS A 139 -22.84 -26.57 1.42
C LYS A 139 -23.14 -25.18 1.99
N LEU A 140 -22.92 -24.97 3.29
CA LEU A 140 -23.13 -23.65 3.92
C LEU A 140 -22.25 -22.56 3.31
N ILE A 141 -20.99 -22.88 2.97
CA ILE A 141 -20.07 -21.92 2.35
C ILE A 141 -20.48 -21.62 0.91
N THR A 142 -20.89 -22.64 0.16
CA THR A 142 -21.38 -22.46 -1.21
C THR A 142 -22.68 -21.68 -1.28
N ASP A 143 -23.62 -21.92 -0.36
CA ASP A 143 -24.87 -21.15 -0.25
C ASP A 143 -24.61 -19.68 0.13
N ALA A 144 -23.50 -19.39 0.82
CA ALA A 144 -23.05 -18.03 1.13
C ALA A 144 -22.24 -17.36 0.00
N GLY A 145 -22.09 -18.01 -1.16
CA GLY A 145 -21.37 -17.48 -2.33
C GLY A 145 -19.87 -17.80 -2.39
N GLY A 146 -19.38 -18.72 -1.55
CA GLY A 146 -18.00 -19.20 -1.57
C GLY A 146 -17.80 -20.47 -2.40
N VAL A 147 -16.71 -20.53 -3.16
CA VAL A 147 -16.28 -21.73 -3.88
C VAL A 147 -15.41 -22.58 -2.96
N VAL A 148 -15.70 -23.87 -2.83
CA VAL A 148 -14.88 -24.82 -2.06
C VAL A 148 -14.27 -25.83 -3.03
N ASP A 149 -12.95 -25.84 -3.13
CA ASP A 149 -12.19 -26.81 -3.92
C ASP A 149 -11.24 -27.59 -3.00
N GLY A 150 -11.69 -28.79 -2.59
CA GLY A 150 -10.96 -29.65 -1.66
C GLY A 150 -10.69 -28.98 -0.32
N LYS A 151 -9.44 -28.52 -0.12
CA LYS A 151 -9.01 -27.80 1.09
C LYS A 151 -9.03 -26.28 0.92
N ASN A 152 -9.40 -25.76 -0.24
CA ASN A 152 -9.38 -24.33 -0.52
C ASN A 152 -10.80 -23.77 -0.48
N ILE A 153 -11.02 -22.69 0.27
CA ILE A 153 -12.22 -21.86 0.17
C ILE A 153 -11.81 -20.58 -0.56
N SER A 154 -12.45 -20.30 -1.69
CA SER A 154 -12.31 -19.03 -2.39
C SER A 154 -13.62 -18.26 -2.33
N MET A 155 -13.54 -16.95 -2.09
CA MET A 155 -14.72 -16.07 -2.13
C MET A 155 -14.41 -14.83 -2.95
N TRP A 156 -15.43 -14.30 -3.61
CA TRP A 156 -15.38 -13.04 -4.33
C TRP A 156 -15.83 -11.89 -3.44
N GLY A 157 -15.31 -10.68 -3.69
CA GLY A 157 -15.67 -9.48 -2.94
C GLY A 157 -14.76 -9.23 -1.73
N TYR A 158 -13.48 -9.59 -1.82
CA TYR A 158 -12.48 -9.23 -0.80
C TYR A 158 -12.50 -7.73 -0.49
N PHE A 159 -12.64 -6.89 -1.53
CA PHE A 159 -13.07 -5.51 -1.36
C PHE A 159 -14.59 -5.45 -1.41
N ASN A 160 -15.22 -5.33 -0.24
CA ASN A 160 -16.67 -5.22 -0.17
C ASN A 160 -17.13 -3.80 -0.57
N PHE A 161 -17.20 -3.56 -1.89
CA PHE A 161 -17.61 -2.28 -2.46
C PHE A 161 -19.03 -1.88 -2.03
N GLY A 162 -19.95 -2.83 -1.89
CA GLY A 162 -21.32 -2.56 -1.44
C GLY A 162 -21.40 -2.07 0.01
N LYS A 163 -20.57 -2.60 0.90
CA LYS A 163 -20.57 -2.24 2.33
C LYS A 163 -19.83 -0.93 2.62
N PHE A 164 -18.72 -0.68 1.94
CA PHE A 164 -17.82 0.42 2.28
C PHE A 164 -17.84 1.58 1.28
N PHE A 165 -18.28 1.35 0.04
CA PHE A 165 -18.20 2.34 -1.04
C PHE A 165 -19.58 2.66 -1.65
N GLY A 166 -20.67 2.10 -1.10
CA GLY A 166 -22.05 2.45 -1.46
C GLY A 166 -22.47 2.10 -2.90
N SER A 167 -21.64 1.37 -3.65
CA SER A 167 -21.94 0.98 -5.02
C SER A 167 -22.85 -0.25 -5.03
N TYR A 168 -24.15 -0.01 -4.93
CA TYR A 168 -25.19 -0.87 -5.52
C TYR A 168 -25.67 -0.19 -6.79
N GLY A 169 -24.88 -0.14 -7.85
CA GLY A 169 -25.34 0.48 -9.09
C GLY A 169 -24.33 0.49 -10.23
N PHE A 170 -24.74 -0.14 -11.35
CA PHE A 170 -24.15 -0.15 -12.69
C PHE A 170 -23.13 -1.24 -13.06
N PHE A 171 -23.18 -2.40 -12.40
CA PHE A 171 -22.86 -3.68 -13.05
C PHE A 171 -23.87 -4.74 -12.61
#